data_AF-A0AAV4RI79-F1
#
_entry.id   AF-A0AAV4RI79-F1
#
_cell.length_a   1.000
_cell.length_b   1.000
_cell.length_c   1.000
_cell.angle_alpha   90.00
_cell.angle_beta   90.00
_cell.angle_gamma   90.00
#
_symmetry.space_group_name_H-M   'P 1'
#
loop_
_entity.id
_entity.type
_entity.pdbx_description
1 polymer ?
#
loop_
_entity_poly.entity_id
_entity_poly.type
_entity_poly.pdbx_seq_one_letter_code
_entity_poly.pdbx_strand_id
1 'polypeptide(L)'
;MQHEYVTKKISPLCSVNHEGLCQGPEKCIHCNGPHSATSKICPFHTLERKILEFKCRNHLTIGEARRLYAQSSKTNYSDAAKINTTAPNNEEIVNQRVESIVQSITIKMKQLTTILIEIFQNTIENLVQQLVTL
;
A
#
# COMPACT_ATOMS: atom_id res chain seq x y z
N MET A 1 6.55 -49.10 44.37
CA MET A 1 7.35 -48.64 43.22
C MET A 1 6.55 -47.55 42.52
N GLN A 2 6.84 -46.27 42.82
CA GLN A 2 6.18 -45.13 42.19
C GLN A 2 6.51 -45.11 40.69
N HIS A 3 5.48 -45.13 39.83
CA HIS A 3 5.64 -44.73 38.43
C HIS A 3 5.50 -43.21 38.36
N GLU A 4 6.64 -42.54 38.24
CA GLU A 4 6.74 -41.10 38.06
C GLU A 4 6.27 -40.75 36.64
N TYR A 5 5.14 -40.03 36.54
CA TYR A 5 4.62 -39.50 35.29
C TYR A 5 5.52 -38.37 34.79
N VAL A 6 6.58 -38.72 34.06
CA VAL A 6 7.45 -37.73 33.40
C VAL A 6 6.64 -37.09 32.27
N THR A 7 6.19 -35.85 32.49
CA THR A 7 5.64 -35.00 31.44
C THR A 7 6.71 -34.73 30.39
N LYS A 8 6.69 -35.51 29.30
CA LYS A 8 7.60 -35.37 28.14
C LYS A 8 7.46 -33.98 27.52
N LYS A 9 8.53 -33.18 27.59
CA LYS A 9 8.56 -31.81 27.07
C LYS A 9 9.00 -31.83 25.60
N ILE A 10 8.04 -31.72 24.68
CA ILE A 10 8.33 -31.54 23.25
C ILE A 10 9.10 -30.23 23.08
N SER A 11 10.25 -30.28 22.41
CA SER A 11 11.09 -29.10 22.22
C SER A 11 10.46 -28.13 21.20
N PRO A 12 10.24 -26.84 21.55
CA PRO A 12 9.66 -25.85 20.63
C PRO A 12 10.51 -25.57 19.38
N LEU A 13 11.80 -25.92 19.43
CA LEU A 13 12.78 -25.63 18.37
C LEU A 13 12.79 -26.67 17.25
N CYS A 14 12.41 -27.90 17.55
CA CYS A 14 12.66 -29.04 16.68
C CYS A 14 11.48 -30.03 16.63
N SER A 15 10.42 -29.83 17.43
CA SER A 15 9.20 -30.65 17.48
C SER A 15 9.44 -32.15 17.70
N VAL A 16 10.64 -32.51 18.16
CA VAL A 16 11.06 -33.88 18.50
C VAL A 16 11.34 -33.98 20.00
N ASN A 17 11.16 -35.18 20.54
CA ASN A 17 11.43 -35.48 21.94
C ASN A 17 12.91 -35.82 22.11
N HIS A 18 13.65 -34.95 22.78
CA HIS A 18 15.04 -35.19 23.18
C HIS A 18 15.29 -34.51 24.53
N GLU A 19 16.25 -35.05 25.29
CA GLU A 19 16.66 -34.49 26.57
C GLU A 19 17.95 -33.67 26.37
N GLY A 20 17.91 -32.38 26.74
CA GLY A 20 19.03 -31.44 26.58
C GLY A 20 18.66 -30.13 25.85
N LEU A 21 19.64 -29.24 25.66
CA LEU A 21 19.45 -28.04 24.82
C LEU A 21 19.25 -28.46 23.37
N CYS A 22 18.06 -28.21 22.80
CA CYS A 22 17.85 -28.44 21.36
C CYS A 22 18.69 -27.44 20.59
N GLN A 23 19.66 -27.92 19.82
CA GLN A 23 20.39 -27.08 18.86
C GLN A 23 19.52 -26.66 17.66
N GLY A 24 18.29 -27.18 17.57
CA GLY A 24 17.37 -26.91 16.46
C GLY A 24 17.87 -27.55 15.15
N PRO A 25 17.04 -27.63 14.12
CA PRO A 25 17.53 -28.06 12.82
C PRO A 25 18.50 -27.00 12.27
N GLU A 26 19.68 -27.42 11.81
CA GLU A 26 20.69 -26.54 11.17
C GLU A 26 20.12 -25.81 9.93
N LYS A 27 19.07 -26.40 9.35
CA LYS A 27 18.38 -25.88 8.17
C LYS A 27 16.88 -25.72 8.43
N CYS A 28 16.32 -24.66 7.88
CA CYS A 28 14.90 -24.38 7.99
C CYS A 28 14.08 -25.46 7.28
N ILE A 29 13.16 -26.13 7.98
CA ILE A 29 12.31 -27.16 7.36
C ILE A 29 11.38 -26.63 6.26
N HIS A 30 11.12 -25.31 6.23
CA HIS A 30 10.21 -24.69 5.27
C HIS A 30 10.92 -24.24 3.99
N CYS A 31 12.21 -23.89 4.05
CA CYS A 31 12.93 -23.33 2.91
C CYS A 31 14.37 -23.85 2.72
N ASN A 32 14.80 -24.81 3.55
CA ASN A 32 16.14 -25.39 3.61
C ASN A 32 17.30 -24.39 3.78
N GLY A 33 17.01 -23.16 4.21
CA GLY A 33 18.02 -22.12 4.43
C GLY A 33 18.76 -22.26 5.77
N PRO A 34 19.92 -21.60 5.95
CA PRO A 34 20.73 -21.67 7.17
C PRO A 34 20.13 -20.81 8.30
N HIS A 35 18.95 -21.20 8.77
CA HIS A 35 18.25 -20.56 9.89
C HIS A 35 17.23 -21.54 10.50
N SER A 36 16.81 -21.28 11.74
CA SER A 36 15.75 -22.06 12.38
C SER A 36 14.38 -21.81 11.72
N ALA A 37 13.47 -22.78 11.79
CA ALA A 37 12.12 -22.67 11.24
C ALA A 37 11.30 -21.48 11.80
N THR A 38 11.62 -21.03 13.01
CA THR A 38 10.97 -19.90 13.68
C THR A 38 11.61 -18.54 13.36
N SER A 39 12.66 -18.51 12.55
CA SER A 39 13.35 -17.28 12.18
C SER A 39 12.45 -16.37 11.34
N LYS A 40 12.36 -15.09 11.75
CA LYS A 40 11.65 -14.04 11.00
C LYS A 40 12.28 -13.74 9.64
N ILE A 41 13.51 -14.21 9.40
CA ILE A 41 14.25 -14.05 8.14
C ILE A 41 13.81 -15.11 7.12
N CYS A 42 13.08 -16.14 7.54
CA CYS A 42 12.60 -17.18 6.62
C CYS A 42 11.70 -16.55 5.53
N PRO A 43 11.97 -16.80 4.23
CA PRO A 43 11.16 -16.26 3.15
C PRO A 43 9.73 -16.79 3.18
N PHE A 44 9.53 -18.06 3.58
CA PHE A 44 8.20 -18.65 3.75
C PHE A 44 7.43 -18.00 4.89
N HIS A 45 8.08 -17.78 6.04
CA HIS A 45 7.44 -17.11 7.17
C HIS A 45 7.07 -15.66 6.82
N THR A 46 7.96 -14.96 6.11
CA THR A 46 7.72 -13.59 5.64
C THR A 46 6.56 -13.53 4.65
N LEU A 47 6.48 -14.48 3.72
CA LEU A 47 5.39 -14.59 2.76
C LEU A 47 4.06 -14.86 3.47
N GLU A 48 4.00 -15.85 4.36
CA GLU A 48 2.76 -16.20 5.07
C GLU A 48 2.26 -15.05 5.94
N ARG A 49 3.16 -14.32 6.60
CA ARG A 49 2.80 -13.10 7.35
C ARG A 49 2.16 -12.04 6.46
N LYS A 50 2.72 -11.80 5.26
CA LYS A 50 2.14 -10.85 4.29
C LYS A 50 0.76 -11.30 3.79
N ILE A 51 0.58 -12.60 3.58
CA ILE A 51 -0.72 -13.17 3.18
C ILE A 51 -1.75 -13.00 4.30
N LEU A 52 -1.37 -13.21 5.57
CA LEU A 52 -2.26 -12.99 6.71
C LEU A 52 -2.64 -11.52 6.89
N GLU A 53 -1.68 -10.61 6.71
CA GLU A 53 -1.93 -9.17 6.71
C GLU A 53 -2.89 -8.76 5.58
N PHE A 54 -2.67 -9.29 4.38
CA PHE A 54 -3.56 -9.09 3.22
C PHE A 54 -4.96 -9.67 3.47
N LYS A 55 -5.05 -10.87 4.03
CA LYS A 55 -6.31 -11.51 4.42
C LYS A 55 -7.12 -10.61 5.35
N CYS A 56 -6.50 -10.11 6.43
CA CYS A 56 -7.18 -9.30 7.44
C CYS A 56 -7.66 -7.96 6.87
N ARG A 57 -6.82 -7.29 6.07
CA ARG A 57 -7.17 -6.00 5.44
C ARG A 57 -8.33 -6.10 4.45
N ASN A 58 -8.46 -7.25 3.78
CA ASN A 58 -9.44 -7.45 2.71
C ASN A 58 -10.62 -8.35 3.14
N HIS A 59 -10.69 -8.74 4.42
CA HIS A 59 -11.73 -9.61 4.97
C HIS A 59 -11.93 -10.92 4.19
N LEU A 60 -10.83 -11.52 3.73
CA LEU A 60 -10.87 -12.72 2.89
C LEU A 60 -10.76 -14.01 3.71
N THR A 61 -11.16 -15.12 3.10
CA THR A 61 -10.73 -16.44 3.59
C THR A 61 -9.25 -16.65 3.31
N ILE A 62 -8.59 -17.54 4.06
CA ILE A 62 -7.16 -17.81 3.88
C ILE A 62 -6.84 -18.38 2.48
N GLY A 63 -7.73 -19.19 1.91
CA GLY A 63 -7.57 -19.75 0.57
C GLY A 63 -7.65 -18.68 -0.51
N GLU A 64 -8.61 -17.76 -0.41
CA GLU A 64 -8.74 -16.64 -1.34
C GLU A 64 -7.58 -15.67 -1.24
N ALA A 65 -7.14 -15.35 -0.03
CA ALA A 65 -5.98 -14.50 0.20
C ALA A 65 -4.73 -15.08 -0.48
N ARG A 66 -4.47 -16.39 -0.31
CA ARG A 66 -3.35 -17.08 -0.99
C ARG A 66 -3.47 -17.02 -2.51
N ARG A 67 -4.67 -17.27 -3.05
CA ARG A 67 -4.93 -17.25 -4.51
C ARG A 67 -4.67 -15.86 -5.10
N LEU A 68 -5.28 -14.82 -4.52
CA LEU A 68 -5.14 -13.45 -5.00
C LEU A 68 -3.72 -12.91 -4.83
N TYR A 69 -3.07 -13.22 -3.71
CA TYR A 69 -1.68 -12.83 -3.47
C TYR A 69 -0.75 -13.47 -4.52
N ALA A 70 -0.93 -14.76 -4.82
CA ALA A 70 -0.17 -15.45 -5.87
C ALA A 70 -0.46 -14.89 -7.27
N GLN A 71 -1.71 -14.53 -7.57
CA GLN A 71 -2.09 -13.90 -8.85
C GLN A 71 -1.46 -12.51 -9.00
N SER A 72 -1.42 -11.70 -7.94
CA SER A 72 -0.81 -10.37 -7.97
C SER A 72 0.69 -10.38 -8.28
N SER A 73 1.37 -11.48 -7.95
CA SER A 73 2.78 -11.70 -8.25
C SER A 73 3.06 -12.33 -9.63
N LYS A 74 2.02 -12.83 -10.31
CA LYS A 74 2.14 -13.50 -11.60
C LYS A 74 1.60 -12.58 -12.68
N THR A 75 2.49 -11.87 -13.37
CA THR A 75 2.15 -11.22 -14.64
C THR A 75 1.91 -12.32 -15.66
N ASN A 76 0.65 -12.61 -15.97
CA ASN A 76 0.35 -13.56 -17.03
C ASN A 76 0.73 -12.92 -18.37
N TYR A 77 1.19 -13.70 -19.36
CA TYR A 77 1.57 -13.18 -20.68
C TYR A 77 0.44 -12.33 -21.31
N SER A 78 -0.81 -12.74 -21.11
CA SER A 78 -2.00 -11.99 -21.52
C SER A 78 -2.16 -10.64 -20.84
N ASP A 79 -1.74 -10.50 -19.59
CA ASP A 79 -1.80 -9.25 -18.83
C ASP A 79 -0.66 -8.32 -19.25
N ALA A 80 0.54 -8.86 -19.51
CA ALA A 80 1.65 -8.10 -20.09
C ALA A 80 1.32 -7.57 -21.51
N ALA A 81 0.64 -8.37 -22.33
CA ALA A 81 0.19 -7.95 -23.65
C ALA A 81 -0.85 -6.82 -23.60
N LYS A 82 -1.76 -6.82 -22.61
CA LYS A 82 -2.75 -5.75 -22.39
C LYS A 82 -2.11 -4.45 -21.89
N ILE A 83 -1.09 -4.54 -21.03
CA ILE A 83 -0.38 -3.35 -20.54
C ILE A 83 0.29 -2.59 -21.71
N ASN A 84 0.79 -3.29 -22.72
CA ASN A 84 1.33 -2.65 -23.93
C ASN A 84 0.26 -1.98 -24.81
N THR A 85 -1.03 -2.26 -24.60
CA THR A 85 -2.13 -1.66 -25.37
C THR A 85 -2.89 -0.58 -24.60
N THR A 86 -2.81 -0.57 -23.26
CA THR A 86 -3.64 0.31 -22.40
C THR A 86 -2.83 1.15 -21.41
N ALA A 87 -1.50 1.20 -21.52
CA ALA A 87 -0.76 2.27 -20.88
C ALA A 87 -1.13 3.58 -21.58
N PRO A 88 -1.81 4.55 -20.93
CA PRO A 88 -1.94 5.89 -21.50
C PRO A 88 -0.52 6.36 -21.77
N ASN A 89 -0.25 6.72 -23.02
CA ASN A 89 1.10 7.14 -23.38
C ASN A 89 1.50 8.30 -22.47
N ASN A 90 2.78 8.41 -22.16
CA ASN A 90 3.32 9.48 -21.34
C ASN A 90 2.86 10.87 -21.83
N GLU A 91 2.64 11.01 -23.13
CA GLU A 91 2.08 12.21 -23.77
C GLU A 91 0.65 12.54 -23.31
N GLU A 92 -0.25 11.56 -23.19
CA GLU A 92 -1.64 11.73 -22.75
C GLU A 92 -1.72 12.13 -21.28
N ILE A 93 -0.89 11.52 -20.43
CA ILE A 93 -0.80 11.91 -19.01
C ILE A 93 -0.28 13.35 -18.86
N VAL A 94 0.71 13.71 -19.67
CA VAL A 94 1.27 15.07 -19.68
C VAL A 94 0.21 16.07 -20.17
N ASN A 95 -0.51 15.75 -21.25
CA ASN A 95 -1.57 16.60 -21.79
C ASN A 95 -2.69 16.83 -20.78
N GLN A 96 -3.17 15.77 -20.11
CA GLN A 96 -4.19 15.90 -19.06
C GLN A 96 -3.72 16.79 -17.89
N ARG A 97 -2.45 16.67 -17.48
CA ARG A 97 -1.89 17.54 -16.43
C ARG A 97 -1.77 18.99 -16.89
N VAL A 98 -1.32 19.21 -18.12
CA VAL A 98 -1.22 20.55 -18.71
C VAL A 98 -2.60 21.20 -18.78
N GLU A 99 -3.62 20.49 -19.26
CA GLU A 99 -4.99 21.00 -19.31
C GLU A 99 -5.52 21.37 -17.92
N SER A 100 -5.29 20.50 -16.93
CA SER A 100 -5.71 20.78 -15.54
C SER A 100 -5.03 22.03 -14.97
N ILE A 101 -3.75 22.23 -15.26
CA ILE A 101 -3.00 23.41 -14.84
C ILE A 101 -3.55 24.67 -15.53
N VAL A 102 -3.76 24.61 -16.86
CA VAL A 102 -4.29 25.74 -17.64
C VAL A 102 -5.68 26.13 -17.17
N GLN A 103 -6.56 25.17 -16.88
CA GLN A 103 -7.89 25.44 -16.33
C GLN A 103 -7.81 26.11 -14.96
N SER A 104 -6.94 25.62 -14.08
CA SER A 104 -6.73 26.19 -12.74
C SER A 104 -6.23 27.64 -12.79
N ILE A 105 -5.27 27.92 -13.68
CA ILE A 105 -4.76 29.28 -13.92
C ILE A 105 -5.89 30.16 -14.48
N THR A 106 -6.64 29.67 -15.47
CA THR A 106 -7.74 30.42 -16.09
C THR A 106 -8.80 30.83 -15.06
N ILE A 107 -9.18 29.91 -14.17
CA ILE A 107 -10.16 30.17 -13.10
C ILE A 107 -9.62 31.26 -12.16
N LYS A 108 -8.38 31.12 -11.70
CA LYS A 108 -7.76 32.11 -10.80
C LYS A 108 -7.62 33.47 -11.45
N MET A 109 -7.23 33.53 -12.72
CA MET A 109 -7.16 34.77 -13.48
C MET A 109 -8.52 35.47 -13.56
N LYS A 110 -9.58 34.74 -13.89
CA LYS A 110 -10.95 35.28 -13.92
C LYS A 110 -11.38 35.81 -12.56
N GLN A 111 -11.11 35.05 -11.49
CA GLN A 111 -11.41 35.50 -10.12
C GLN A 111 -10.68 36.79 -9.76
N LEU A 112 -9.39 36.90 -10.10
CA LEU A 112 -8.62 38.13 -9.89
C LEU A 112 -9.21 39.31 -10.66
N THR A 113 -9.63 39.11 -11.92
CA THR A 113 -10.28 40.14 -12.71
C THR A 113 -11.60 40.59 -12.09
N THR A 114 -12.43 39.68 -11.61
CA THR A 114 -13.70 40.01 -10.94
C THR A 114 -13.47 40.85 -9.69
N ILE A 115 -12.52 40.45 -8.84
CA ILE A 115 -12.18 41.20 -7.61
C ILE A 115 -11.69 42.61 -7.96
N LEU A 116 -10.84 42.74 -8.98
CA LEU A 116 -10.34 44.04 -9.40
C LEU A 116 -11.47 44.97 -9.84
N ILE A 117 -12.42 44.46 -10.63
CA ILE A 117 -13.58 45.23 -11.08
C ILE A 117 -14.44 45.67 -9.89
N GLU A 118 -14.69 44.79 -8.93
CA GLU A 118 -15.47 45.09 -7.73
C GLU A 118 -14.82 46.20 -6.89
N ILE A 119 -13.51 46.14 -6.70
CA ILE A 119 -12.75 47.19 -5.99
C ILE A 119 -12.87 48.54 -6.71
N PHE A 120 -12.74 48.54 -8.05
CA PHE A 120 -12.90 49.76 -8.84
C PHE A 120 -14.30 50.35 -8.71
N GLN A 121 -15.33 49.52 -8.83
CA GLN A 121 -16.73 49.95 -8.71
C GLN A 121 -17.01 50.56 -7.34
N ASN A 122 -16.62 49.88 -6.26
CA ASN A 122 -16.80 50.38 -4.89
C ASN A 122 -16.03 51.69 -4.64
N THR A 123 -14.84 51.84 -5.24
CA THR A 123 -14.07 53.08 -5.13
C THR A 123 -14.78 54.24 -5.83
N ILE A 124 -15.31 54.02 -7.03
CA ILE A 124 -16.06 55.04 -7.78
C ILE A 124 -17.33 55.43 -7.01
N GLU A 125 -18.09 54.46 -6.52
CA GLU A 125 -19.32 54.71 -5.75
C GLU A 125 -19.03 55.55 -4.50
N ASN A 126 -17.95 55.24 -3.78
CA ASN A 126 -17.53 56.01 -2.61
C ASN A 126 -17.18 57.46 -2.97
N LEU A 127 -16.36 57.65 -4.02
CA LEU A 127 -16.00 59.00 -4.48
C LEU A 127 -17.23 59.81 -4.92
N VAL A 128 -18.18 59.19 -5.61
CA VAL A 128 -19.43 59.83 -6.02
C VAL A 128 -20.26 60.23 -4.79
N GLN A 129 -20.41 59.34 -3.80
CA GLN A 129 -21.15 59.64 -2.57
C GLN A 129 -20.52 60.83 -1.83
N GLN A 130 -19.20 60.86 -1.69
CA GLN A 130 -18.49 61.98 -1.05
C GLN A 130 -18.77 63.33 -1.73
N LEU A 131 -18.84 63.36 -3.06
CA LEU A 131 -19.12 64.57 -3.83
C LEU A 131 -20.59 65.03 -3.74
N VAL A 132 -21.54 64.11 -3.60
CA VAL A 132 -22.98 64.44 -3.50
C VAL A 132 -23.37 64.90 -2.08
N THR A 133 -22.61 64.53 -1.05
CA THR A 133 -22.84 64.96 0.35
C THR A 133 -22.18 66.30 0.72
N LEU A 134 -21.48 66.96 -0.21
CA LEU A 134 -20.92 68.32 -0.06
C LEU A 134 -21.90 69.38 -0.61
#